data_AF-A0A4S2BR49-F1
#
_entry.id   AF-A0A4S2BR49-F1
#
_cell.length_a   1.000
_cell.length_b   1.000
_cell.length_c   1.000
_cell.angle_alpha   90.00
_cell.angle_beta   90.00
_cell.angle_gamma   90.00
#
_symmetry.space_group_name_H-M   'P 1'
#
loop_
_entity.id
_entity.type
_entity.pdbx_description
1 polymer ?
#
loop_
_entity_poly.entity_id
_entity_poly.type
_entity_poly.pdbx_seq_one_letter_code
_entity_poly.pdbx_strand_id
1 'polypeptide(L)' 'MKQQGYAVDNIENQDGIYCIGFPLIKNDHIFGAFSISAPVFRVDNDKVKKWIELGMETQKKILAHF' A
#
# COMPACT_ATOMS: atom_id res chain seq x y z
N MET A 1 4.93 -7.97 10.88
CA MET A 1 3.87 -7.42 10.00
C MET A 1 2.50 -8.06 10.32
N LYS A 2 1.93 -7.84 11.52
CA LYS A 2 0.73 -8.59 11.97
C LYS A 2 -0.41 -7.75 12.58
N GLN A 3 -0.33 -6.42 12.64
CA GLN A 3 -1.36 -5.61 13.32
C GLN A 3 -1.90 -4.42 12.54
N GLN A 4 -1.29 -4.05 11.43
CA GLN A 4 -1.85 -3.04 10.53
C GLN A 4 -1.84 -3.70 9.15
N GLY A 5 -3.02 -3.86 8.54
CA GLY A 5 -3.23 -4.61 7.30
C GLY A 5 -2.57 -4.01 6.06
N TYR A 6 -1.54 -3.18 6.23
CA TYR A 6 -0.75 -2.58 5.18
C TYR A 6 0.73 -2.77 5.52
N ALA A 7 1.53 -3.10 4.50
CA ALA A 7 2.97 -3.03 4.58
C ALA A 7 3.36 -1.74 3.87
N VAL A 8 3.49 -0.63 4.63
CA VAL A 8 4.21 0.53 4.10
C VAL A 8 5.67 0.12 4.09
N ASP A 9 6.04 -0.58 3.03
CA ASP A 9 7.42 -0.87 2.72
C ASP A 9 7.98 0.44 2.18
N ASN A 10 8.56 1.21 3.08
CA ASN A 10 9.33 2.39 2.75
C ASN A 10 10.64 1.87 2.13
N ILE A 11 10.56 1.32 0.91
CA ILE A 11 11.70 0.84 0.14
C ILE A 11 12.52 2.08 -0.21
N GLU A 12 13.29 2.53 0.77
CA GLU A 12 14.51 3.27 0.59
C GLU A 12 15.33 2.51 -0.45
N ASN A 13 15.89 3.24 -1.43
CA ASN A 13 16.99 2.83 -2.32
C ASN A 13 16.70 2.64 -3.82
N GLN A 14 15.74 3.37 -4.42
CA GLN A 14 15.86 3.75 -5.83
C GLN A 14 15.71 5.26 -5.99
N ASP A 15 16.76 5.92 -6.49
CA ASP A 15 16.82 7.37 -6.73
C ASP A 15 15.58 7.86 -7.48
N GLY A 16 14.62 8.43 -6.74
CA GLY A 16 13.52 9.20 -7.31
C GLY A 16 12.11 8.60 -7.25
N ILE A 17 11.89 7.37 -6.76
CA ILE A 17 10.55 6.75 -6.70
C ILE A 17 10.15 6.40 -5.27
N TYR A 18 8.92 6.74 -4.90
CA TYR A 18 8.27 6.39 -3.64
C TYR A 18 7.19 5.33 -3.90
N CYS A 19 7.19 4.26 -3.11
CA CYS A 19 6.26 3.14 -3.26
C CYS A 19 5.52 2.85 -1.94
N ILE A 20 4.24 2.50 -2.02
CA ILE A 20 3.43 2.03 -0.89
C ILE A 20 2.80 0.68 -1.29
N GLY A 21 3.07 -0.36 -0.52
CA GLY A 21 2.54 -1.70 -0.73
C GLY A 21 1.27 -2.01 0.08
N PHE A 22 0.36 -2.77 -0.52
CA PHE A 22 -0.88 -3.22 0.09
C PHE A 22 -1.05 -4.74 -0.14
N PRO A 23 -0.75 -5.58 0.87
CA PRO A 23 -0.91 -7.03 0.73
C PRO A 23 -2.39 -7.43 0.77
N LEU A 24 -2.79 -8.37 -0.07
CA LEU A 24 -4.16 -8.92 -0.10
C LEU A 24 -4.17 -10.25 0.65
N ILE A 25 -4.53 -10.20 1.93
CA ILE A 25 -4.56 -11.37 2.82
C ILE A 25 -5.97 -11.54 3.37
N LYS A 26 -6.53 -12.75 3.25
CA LYS A 26 -7.83 -13.12 3.84
C LYS A 26 -7.78 -14.58 4.29
N ASN A 27 -8.31 -14.87 5.48
CA ASN A 27 -8.33 -16.21 6.08
C ASN A 27 -6.94 -16.92 6.06
N ASP A 28 -5.89 -16.20 6.46
CA ASP A 28 -4.49 -16.65 6.42
C ASP A 28 -3.97 -17.08 5.03
N HIS A 29 -4.72 -16.78 3.96
CA HIS A 29 -4.32 -16.99 2.58
C HIS A 29 -3.88 -15.66 1.94
N ILE A 30 -2.75 -15.70 1.22
CA ILE A 30 -2.23 -14.55 0.47
C ILE A 30 -2.72 -14.66 -0.97
N PHE A 31 -3.59 -13.73 -1.37
CA PHE A 31 -4.15 -13.66 -2.72
C PHE A 31 -3.26 -12.86 -3.68
N GLY A 32 -2.40 -12.01 -3.13
CA GLY A 32 -1.48 -11.17 -3.89
C GLY A 32 -1.15 -9.88 -3.14
N ALA A 33 -0.72 -8.87 -3.87
CA ALA A 33 -0.50 -7.51 -3.38
C ALA A 33 -0.67 -6.51 -4.53
N PHE A 34 -0.93 -5.26 -4.19
CA PHE A 34 -0.85 -4.14 -5.13
C PHE A 34 -0.05 -2.99 -4.51
N SER A 35 0.43 -2.06 -5.33
CA SER A 35 1.22 -0.93 -4.86
C SER A 35 0.86 0.37 -5.54
N ILE A 36 1.12 1.48 -4.85
CA ILE A 36 1.06 2.84 -5.39
C ILE A 36 2.51 3.32 -5.55
N SER A 37 2.90 3.73 -6.75
CA SER A 37 4.23 4.25 -7.07
C SER A 37 4.14 5.67 -7.60
N ALA A 38 4.95 6.58 -7.06
CA ALA A 38 4.98 7.99 -7.48
C ALA A 38 6.42 8.56 -7.42
N PRO A 39 6.77 9.55 -8.25
CA PRO A 39 8.07 10.21 -8.14
C PRO A 39 8.20 10.98 -6.82
N VAL A 40 9.33 10.86 -6.11
CA VAL A 40 9.55 11.44 -4.76
C VAL A 40 9.29 12.95 -4.70
N PHE A 41 9.60 13.70 -5.76
CA PHE A 41 9.37 15.16 -5.80
C PHE A 41 7.88 15.55 -5.91
N ARG A 42 6.98 14.60 -6.14
CA ARG A 42 5.51 14.81 -6.10
C ARG A 42 4.89 14.31 -4.80
N VAL A 43 5.67 13.72 -3.91
CA VAL A 43 5.22 13.08 -2.68
C VAL A 43 5.33 14.08 -1.54
N ASP A 44 4.26 14.24 -0.77
CA ASP A 44 4.24 14.96 0.49
C ASP A 44 3.48 14.12 1.52
N ASN A 45 3.64 14.45 2.81
CA ASN A 45 3.07 13.66 3.90
C ASN A 45 1.52 13.57 3.83
N ASP A 46 0.85 14.62 3.36
CA ASP A 46 -0.61 14.65 3.24
C ASP A 46 -1.09 13.72 2.12
N LYS A 47 -0.39 13.72 0.98
CA LYS A 47 -0.64 12.78 -0.13
C LYS A 47 -0.38 11.34 0.29
N VAL A 48 0.71 11.07 1.00
CA VAL A 48 1.02 9.73 1.50
C VAL A 48 -0.11 9.24 2.41
N LYS A 49 -0.56 10.07 3.35
CA LYS A 49 -1.69 9.73 4.22
C LYS A 49 -2.96 9.43 3.42
N LYS A 50 -3.28 10.28 2.44
CA LYS A 50 -4.43 10.07 1.55
C LYS A 50 -4.31 8.79 0.70
N TRP A 51 -3.12 8.47 0.20
CA TRP A 51 -2.87 7.24 -0.56
C TRP A 51 -3.00 6.00 0.31
N ILE A 52 -2.56 6.06 1.56
CA ILE A 52 -2.74 4.98 2.54
C ILE A 52 -4.24 4.77 2.82
N GLU A 53 -5.00 5.84 3.07
CA GLU A 53 -6.45 5.77 3.29
C GLU A 53 -7.19 5.14 2.10
N LEU A 54 -6.93 5.65 0.90
CA LEU A 54 -7.55 5.13 -0.33
C LEU A 54 -7.10 3.69 -0.63
N GLY A 55 -5.82 3.38 -0.46
CA GLY A 55 -5.28 2.05 -0.67
C GLY A 55 -5.90 1.03 0.27
N MET A 56 -6.06 1.35 1.56
CA MET A 56 -6.78 0.49 2.50
C MET A 56 -8.25 0.28 2.12
N GLU A 57 -8.94 1.32 1.64
CA GLU A 57 -10.32 1.19 1.16
C GLU A 57 -10.40 0.27 -0.07
N THR A 58 -9.49 0.45 -1.04
CA THR A 58 -9.38 -0.41 -2.22
C THR A 58 -9.07 -1.85 -1.83
N GLN A 59 -8.13 -2.08 -0.90
CA GLN A 59 -7.78 -3.40 -0.40
C GLN A 59 -9.00 -4.11 0.18
N LYS A 60 -9.79 -3.42 1.02
CA LYS A 60 -11.05 -3.98 1.57
C LYS A 60 -12.05 -4.34 0.47
N LYS A 61 -12.21 -3.47 -0.53
CA LYS A 61 -13.09 -3.74 -1.68
C LYS A 61 -12.63 -4.96 -2.47
N ILE A 62 -11.33 -5.11 -2.72
CA ILE A 62 -10.76 -6.26 -3.41
C ILE A 62 -11.05 -7.54 -2.61
N LEU A 63 -10.71 -7.57 -1.31
CA LEU A 63 -10.92 -8.74 -0.45
C LEU A 63 -12.39 -9.10 -0.21
N ALA A 64 -13.32 -8.17 -0.45
CA ALA A 64 -14.76 -8.44 -0.41
C ALA A 64 -15.27 -9.20 -1.65
N HIS A 65 -14.54 -9.17 -2.77
CA HIS A 65 -14.87 -9.90 -4.00
C HIS A 65 -14.22 -11.28 -4.10
N PHE A 66 -13.24 -11.58 -3.23
CA PHE A 66 -12.67 -12.92 -3.01
C PHE A 66 -13.38 -13.63 -1.86
#